data_AF-A0A952L3W2-F1
#
_entry.id   AF-A0A952L3W2-F1
#
_cell.length_a   1.000
_cell.length_b   1.000
_cell.length_c   1.000
_cell.angle_alpha   90.00
_cell.angle_beta   90.00
_cell.angle_gamma   90.00
#
_symmetry.space_group_name_H-M   'P 1'
#
loop_
_entity.id
_entity.type
_entity.pdbx_description
1 polymer ?
#
loop_
_entity_poly.entity_id
_entity_poly.type
_entity_poly.pdbx_seq_one_letter_code
_entity_poly.pdbx_strand_id
1 'polypeptide(L)'
;RDPPEVIWAHYRQRLASKTALMRLLSGRVKFRAIAPAIAAALAPTRPGKNTLVQEYLRGIGEFTGIVRILLAERDRTAQAFLGKWNRKDPRIRICAGASHSFVEPNAQEWLAREVLGVLAESQELPFTPPPAPGAA
;
A
#
# COMPACT_ATOMS: atom_id res chain seq x y z
N ARG A 1 1.13 19.42 -9.78
CA ARG A 1 1.57 19.04 -8.41
C ARG A 1 3.08 18.93 -8.47
N ASP A 2 3.79 19.66 -7.63
CA ASP A 2 5.25 19.72 -7.67
C ASP A 2 5.88 18.32 -7.46
N PRO A 3 7.04 18.05 -8.09
CA PRO A 3 7.75 16.79 -7.94
C PRO A 3 8.00 16.46 -6.46
N PRO A 4 7.99 15.17 -6.06
CA PRO A 4 8.23 14.77 -4.67
C PRO A 4 9.54 15.36 -4.10
N GLU A 5 10.52 15.56 -4.97
CA GLU A 5 11.85 16.11 -4.71
C GLU A 5 11.80 17.56 -4.17
N VAL A 6 10.88 18.36 -4.70
CA VAL A 6 10.63 19.75 -4.28
C VAL A 6 10.02 19.78 -2.87
N ILE A 7 9.19 18.78 -2.55
CA ILE A 7 8.60 18.62 -1.21
C ILE A 7 9.70 18.28 -0.19
N TRP A 8 10.60 17.34 -0.51
CA TRP A 8 11.72 16.98 0.38
C TRP A 8 12.66 18.16 0.65
N ALA A 9 12.97 18.96 -0.38
CA ALA A 9 13.80 20.16 -0.24
C ALA A 9 13.17 21.18 0.70
N HIS A 10 11.86 21.45 0.54
CA HIS A 10 11.12 22.38 1.38
C HIS A 10 11.04 21.91 2.85
N TYR A 11 10.82 20.61 3.09
CA TYR A 11 10.85 20.06 4.45
C TYR A 11 12.23 20.13 5.08
N ARG A 12 13.30 19.83 4.33
CA ARG A 12 14.69 19.95 4.80
C ARG A 12 15.04 21.38 5.21
N GLN A 13 14.65 22.35 4.40
CA GLN A 13 14.88 23.77 4.70
C GLN A 13 14.15 24.20 5.99
N ARG A 14 12.92 23.71 6.19
CA ARG A 14 12.16 23.97 7.42
C ARG A 14 12.76 23.31 8.65
N LEU A 15 13.30 22.10 8.52
CA LEU A 15 13.98 21.39 9.61
C LEU A 15 15.34 22.01 9.95
N ALA A 16 16.02 22.65 8.98
CA ALA A 16 17.29 23.35 9.19
C ALA A 16 17.14 24.75 9.82
N SER A 17 15.91 25.28 9.90
CA SER A 17 15.66 26.60 10.49
C SER A 17 15.76 26.55 12.02
N LYS A 18 16.85 27.10 12.56
CA LYS A 18 17.10 27.19 14.02
C LYS A 18 15.96 27.91 14.75
N THR A 19 15.39 28.96 14.17
CA THR A 19 14.28 29.72 14.78
C THR A 19 12.99 28.91 14.83
N ALA A 20 12.68 28.14 13.78
CA ALA A 20 11.51 27.26 13.76
C ALA A 20 11.66 26.11 14.76
N LEU A 21 12.87 25.54 14.86
CA LEU A 21 13.19 24.49 15.83
C LEU A 21 13.10 25.02 17.27
N MET A 22 13.67 26.20 17.56
CA MET A 22 13.59 26.81 18.88
C MET A 22 12.16 27.17 19.28
N ARG A 23 11.32 27.62 18.33
CA ARG A 23 9.90 27.88 18.58
C ARG A 23 9.08 26.62 18.83
N LEU A 24 9.45 25.50 18.21
CA LEU A 24 8.86 24.18 18.47
C LEU A 24 9.28 23.64 19.86
N LEU A 25 10.55 23.84 20.22
CA LEU A 25 11.10 23.45 21.52
C LEU A 25 10.53 24.31 22.67
N SER A 26 10.33 25.61 22.45
CA SER A 26 9.77 26.53 23.45
C SER A 26 8.24 26.53 23.52
N GLY A 27 7.56 26.09 22.44
CA GLY A 27 6.10 26.09 22.31
C GLY A 27 5.41 24.81 22.79
N ARG A 28 5.55 24.46 24.08
CA ARG A 28 4.71 23.48 24.81
C ARG A 28 4.59 22.06 24.22
N VAL A 29 5.61 21.55 23.55
CA VAL A 29 5.60 20.14 23.13
C VAL A 29 6.02 19.26 24.32
N LYS A 30 5.14 18.35 24.74
CA LYS A 30 5.47 17.34 25.78
C LYS A 30 6.43 16.31 25.19
N PHE A 31 7.73 16.62 25.10
CA PHE A 31 8.76 15.72 24.56
C PHE A 31 8.74 14.33 25.21
N ARG A 32 8.42 14.28 26.50
CA ARG A 32 8.26 13.02 27.26
C ARG A 32 7.13 12.13 26.73
N ALA A 33 6.07 12.72 26.15
CA ALA A 33 4.96 11.98 25.56
C ALA A 33 5.26 11.50 24.12
N ILE A 34 6.26 12.08 23.46
CA ILE A 34 6.62 11.76 22.07
C ILE A 34 7.85 10.84 22.00
N ALA A 35 8.72 10.89 23.01
CA ALA A 35 9.86 9.98 23.16
C ALA A 35 9.52 8.50 22.95
N PRO A 36 8.43 7.93 23.54
CA PRO A 36 8.07 6.53 23.29
C PRO A 36 7.64 6.27 21.83
N ALA A 37 7.00 7.23 21.16
CA ALA A 37 6.60 7.09 19.76
C ALA A 37 7.80 7.16 18.80
N ILE A 38 8.78 8.02 19.09
CA ILE A 38 10.05 8.09 18.35
C ILE A 38 10.86 6.82 18.57
N ALA A 39 10.96 6.36 19.82
CA ALA A 39 11.65 5.11 20.16
C ALA A 39 11.01 3.90 19.46
N ALA A 40 9.67 3.85 19.38
CA ALA A 40 8.95 2.80 18.66
C ALA A 40 9.16 2.86 17.13
N ALA A 41 9.27 4.06 16.56
CA ALA A 41 9.53 4.24 15.12
C ALA A 41 10.98 3.89 14.72
N LEU A 42 11.94 4.09 15.64
CA LEU A 42 13.34 3.74 15.47
C LEU A 42 13.67 2.31 15.89
N ALA A 43 12.76 1.64 16.62
CA ALA A 43 12.95 0.26 17.03
C ALA A 43 13.05 -0.64 15.79
N PRO A 44 13.99 -1.61 15.77
CA PRO A 44 14.05 -2.63 14.73
C PRO A 44 12.68 -3.29 14.60
N THR A 45 12.17 -3.39 13.37
CA THR A 45 10.90 -4.06 13.12
C THR A 45 11.02 -5.49 13.63
N ARG A 46 10.37 -5.79 14.76
CA ARG A 46 10.43 -7.11 15.41
C ARG A 46 10.02 -8.16 14.37
N PRO A 47 10.89 -9.11 13.97
CA PRO A 47 10.49 -10.18 13.08
C PRO A 47 9.55 -11.09 13.88
N GLY A 48 8.32 -11.30 13.40
CA GLY A 48 7.40 -12.21 14.09
C GLY A 48 5.95 -11.75 14.27
N LYS A 49 5.45 -10.79 13.49
CA LYS A 49 4.02 -10.74 13.20
C LYS A 49 3.87 -11.08 11.73
N ASN A 50 3.15 -12.17 11.43
CA ASN A 50 2.80 -12.52 10.06
C ASN A 50 2.31 -11.25 9.38
N THR A 51 3.07 -10.80 8.39
CA THR A 51 2.72 -9.57 7.71
C THR A 51 1.44 -9.84 6.92
N LEU A 52 0.53 -8.86 6.82
CA LEU A 52 -0.66 -8.95 5.95
C LEU A 52 -0.31 -9.52 4.56
N VAL A 53 0.87 -9.20 4.05
CA VAL A 53 1.43 -9.72 2.80
C VAL A 53 1.61 -11.24 2.81
N GLN A 54 2.11 -11.82 3.90
CA GLN A 54 2.25 -13.27 4.05
C GLN A 54 0.90 -13.98 4.18
N GLU A 55 -0.05 -13.40 4.91
CA GLU A 55 -1.41 -13.96 5.00
C GLU A 55 -2.12 -13.92 3.65
N TYR A 56 -1.96 -12.81 2.91
CA TYR A 56 -2.47 -12.65 1.56
C TYR A 56 -1.80 -13.61 0.55
N LEU A 57 -0.47 -13.80 0.63
CA LEU A 57 0.25 -14.79 -0.19
C LEU A 57 -0.28 -16.21 0.04
N ARG A 58 -0.48 -16.59 1.30
CA ARG A 58 -1.03 -17.90 1.66
C ARG A 58 -2.46 -18.06 1.14
N GLY A 59 -3.33 -17.08 1.38
CA GLY A 59 -4.73 -17.14 0.94
C GLY A 59 -4.90 -17.20 -0.58
N ILE A 60 -4.04 -16.50 -1.33
CA ILE A 60 -4.05 -16.59 -2.79
C ILE A 60 -3.40 -17.88 -3.30
N GLY A 61 -2.41 -18.43 -2.58
CA GLY A 61 -1.76 -19.68 -2.98
C GLY A 61 -2.72 -20.87 -3.09
N GLU A 62 -3.80 -20.85 -2.31
CA GLU A 62 -4.87 -21.87 -2.32
C GLU A 62 -5.98 -21.57 -3.34
N PHE A 63 -6.01 -20.35 -3.90
CA PHE A 63 -7.03 -19.94 -4.86
C PHE A 63 -6.61 -20.30 -6.29
N THR A 64 -7.38 -21.17 -6.93
CA THR A 64 -7.12 -21.69 -8.28
C THR A 64 -7.67 -20.81 -9.41
N GLY A 65 -8.39 -19.75 -9.08
CA GLY A 65 -8.98 -18.83 -10.07
C GLY A 65 -8.06 -17.67 -10.46
N ILE A 66 -8.60 -16.78 -11.30
CA ILE A 66 -7.89 -15.60 -11.77
C ILE A 66 -7.77 -14.57 -10.64
N VAL A 67 -6.55 -14.11 -10.37
CA VAL A 67 -6.29 -13.03 -9.41
C VAL A 67 -5.69 -11.84 -10.14
N ARG A 68 -6.29 -10.68 -9.93
CA ARG A 68 -5.78 -9.39 -10.41
C ARG A 68 -5.68 -8.42 -9.24
N ILE A 69 -4.54 -7.76 -9.11
CA ILE A 69 -4.24 -6.84 -8.01
C ILE A 69 -4.30 -5.42 -8.56
N LEU A 70 -5.36 -4.70 -8.21
CA LEU A 70 -5.61 -3.35 -8.69
C LEU A 70 -5.10 -2.31 -7.69
N LEU A 71 -4.23 -1.42 -8.15
CA LEU A 71 -3.55 -0.44 -7.31
C LEU A 71 -3.76 0.98 -7.85
N ALA A 72 -4.13 1.90 -6.98
CA ALA A 72 -4.17 3.32 -7.31
C ALA A 72 -2.77 3.94 -7.13
N GLU A 73 -2.24 4.61 -8.14
CA GLU A 73 -0.87 5.15 -8.12
C GLU A 73 -0.62 6.11 -6.94
N ARG A 74 -1.59 6.96 -6.62
CA ARG A 74 -1.44 7.97 -5.56
C ARG A 74 -1.86 7.48 -4.17
N ASP A 75 -2.28 6.22 -4.05
CA ASP A 75 -2.68 5.65 -2.78
C ASP A 75 -1.46 5.24 -1.95
N ARG A 76 -1.36 5.77 -0.73
CA ARG A 76 -0.29 5.43 0.21
C ARG A 76 -0.34 3.96 0.62
N THR A 77 -1.52 3.37 0.70
CA THR A 77 -1.69 1.94 1.01
C THR A 77 -1.18 1.09 -0.14
N ALA A 78 -1.54 1.42 -1.38
CA ALA A 78 -1.01 0.76 -2.58
C ALA A 78 0.52 0.89 -2.71
N GLN A 79 1.08 2.06 -2.42
CA GLN A 79 2.53 2.28 -2.42
C GLN A 79 3.23 1.45 -1.32
N ALA A 80 2.66 1.39 -0.12
CA ALA A 80 3.18 0.55 0.97
C ALA A 80 3.10 -0.95 0.64
N PHE A 81 2.03 -1.38 -0.03
CA PHE A 81 1.89 -2.73 -0.55
C PHE A 81 2.99 -3.05 -1.58
N LEU A 82 3.20 -2.19 -2.58
CA LEU A 82 4.26 -2.35 -3.59
C LEU A 82 5.68 -2.35 -3.00
N GLY A 83 5.89 -1.68 -1.87
CA GLY A 83 7.18 -1.70 -1.16
C GLY A 83 7.50 -3.04 -0.49
N LYS A 84 6.48 -3.87 -0.25
CA LYS A 84 6.63 -5.19 0.40
C LYS A 84 6.31 -6.37 -0.53
N TRP A 85 5.75 -6.11 -1.71
CA TRP A 85 5.36 -7.11 -2.69
C TRP A 85 6.37 -7.22 -3.83
N ASN A 86 6.34 -8.33 -4.57
CA ASN A 86 7.09 -8.46 -5.82
C ASN A 86 6.52 -7.51 -6.88
N ARG A 87 7.21 -6.39 -7.14
CA ARG A 87 6.80 -5.39 -8.15
C ARG A 87 6.67 -5.95 -9.57
N LYS A 88 7.28 -7.10 -9.86
CA LYS A 88 7.21 -7.78 -11.16
C LYS A 88 6.07 -8.80 -11.24
N ASP A 89 5.22 -8.87 -10.22
CA ASP A 89 4.07 -9.78 -10.24
C ASP A 89 3.14 -9.44 -11.42
N PRO A 90 2.92 -10.38 -12.36
CA PRO A 90 2.15 -10.14 -13.57
C PRO A 90 0.67 -9.86 -13.29
N ARG A 91 0.18 -10.12 -12.07
CA ARG A 91 -1.19 -9.84 -11.65
C ARG A 91 -1.43 -8.38 -11.31
N ILE A 92 -0.38 -7.58 -11.12
CA ILE A 92 -0.50 -6.17 -10.74
C ILE A 92 -0.96 -5.33 -11.93
N ARG A 93 -1.93 -4.46 -11.68
CA ARG A 93 -2.37 -3.38 -12.57
C ARG A 93 -2.42 -2.08 -11.77
N ILE A 94 -1.78 -1.03 -12.30
CA ILE A 94 -1.69 0.27 -11.62
C ILE A 94 -2.47 1.30 -12.42
N CYS A 95 -3.43 1.96 -11.77
CA CYS A 95 -4.18 3.06 -12.34
C CYS A 95 -3.45 4.38 -12.11
N ALA A 96 -2.98 5.00 -13.18
CA ALA A 96 -2.28 6.28 -13.14
C ALA A 96 -3.19 7.41 -12.65
N GLY A 97 -2.69 8.25 -11.74
CA GLY A 97 -3.38 9.42 -11.21
C GLY A 97 -4.52 9.14 -10.22
N ALA A 98 -4.93 7.88 -10.03
CA ALA A 98 -6.05 7.50 -9.18
C ALA A 98 -5.78 7.70 -7.69
N SER A 99 -6.81 8.10 -6.96
CA SER A 99 -6.86 8.10 -5.50
C SER A 99 -7.28 6.74 -4.93
N HIS A 100 -7.19 6.59 -3.60
CA HIS A 100 -7.51 5.35 -2.88
C HIS A 100 -8.88 4.75 -3.24
N SER A 101 -9.88 5.59 -3.51
CA SER A 101 -11.25 5.16 -3.80
C SER A 101 -11.60 5.16 -5.30
N PHE A 102 -10.62 5.40 -6.19
CA PHE A 102 -10.83 5.47 -7.64
C PHE A 102 -11.98 6.42 -8.05
N VAL A 103 -12.16 7.55 -7.35
CA VAL A 103 -13.30 8.46 -7.57
C VAL A 103 -13.17 9.30 -8.83
N GLU A 104 -11.95 9.44 -9.36
CA GLU A 104 -11.70 10.18 -10.59
C GLU A 104 -12.41 9.49 -11.79
N PRO A 105 -13.04 10.23 -12.73
CA PRO A 105 -13.83 9.61 -13.81
C PRO A 105 -13.08 8.56 -14.63
N ASN A 106 -11.83 8.88 -14.99
CA ASN A 106 -10.94 7.95 -15.69
C ASN A 106 -10.56 6.72 -14.85
N ALA A 107 -10.49 6.88 -13.52
CA ALA A 107 -10.19 5.79 -12.59
C ALA A 107 -11.39 4.86 -12.41
N GLN A 108 -12.62 5.39 -12.43
CA GLN A 108 -13.85 4.60 -12.40
C GLN A 108 -14.00 3.74 -13.66
N GLU A 109 -13.82 4.34 -14.84
CA GLU A 109 -13.84 3.61 -16.12
C GLU A 109 -12.77 2.52 -16.17
N TRP A 110 -11.55 2.85 -15.70
CA TRP A 110 -10.47 1.90 -15.58
C TRP A 110 -10.82 0.73 -14.66
N LEU A 111 -11.34 1.03 -13.45
CA LEU A 111 -11.70 0.02 -12.46
C LEU A 111 -12.79 -0.92 -12.99
N ALA A 112 -13.84 -0.36 -13.60
CA ALA A 112 -14.92 -1.14 -14.18
C ALA A 112 -14.41 -2.11 -15.26
N ARG A 113 -13.55 -1.63 -16.17
CA ARG A 113 -12.94 -2.46 -17.21
C ARG A 113 -12.08 -3.58 -16.62
N GLU A 114 -11.25 -3.30 -15.62
CA GLU A 114 -10.40 -4.32 -15.01
C GLU A 114 -11.24 -5.40 -14.29
N VAL A 115 -12.31 -5.01 -13.59
CA VAL A 115 -13.24 -5.94 -12.91
C VAL A 115 -14.00 -6.79 -13.93
N LEU A 116 -14.60 -6.17 -14.95
CA LEU A 116 -15.32 -6.87 -16.00
C LEU A 116 -14.40 -7.82 -16.78
N GLY A 117 -13.15 -7.43 -17.02
CA GLY A 117 -12.15 -8.30 -17.65
C GLY A 117 -11.90 -9.58 -16.85
N VAL A 118 -11.70 -9.49 -15.52
CA VAL A 118 -11.53 -10.69 -14.68
C VAL A 118 -12.78 -11.56 -14.72
N LEU A 119 -13.97 -10.95 -14.65
CA LEU A 119 -15.23 -11.70 -14.68
C LEU A 119 -15.42 -12.43 -16.01
N ALA A 120 -15.15 -11.78 -17.13
CA ALA A 120 -15.21 -12.40 -18.46
C ALA A 120 -14.23 -13.57 -18.56
N GLU A 121 -12.95 -13.36 -18.22
CA GLU A 121 -11.92 -14.40 -18.26
C GLU A 121 -12.26 -15.57 -17.31
N SER A 122 -12.93 -15.30 -16.17
CA SER A 122 -13.32 -16.34 -15.22
C SER A 122 -14.44 -17.25 -15.73
N GLN A 123 -15.32 -16.75 -16.62
CA GLN A 123 -16.36 -17.57 -17.22
C GLN A 123 -15.82 -18.53 -18.29
N GLU A 124 -14.63 -18.26 -18.81
CA GLU A 124 -13.95 -19.11 -19.79
C GLU A 124 -13.16 -20.25 -19.12
N LEU A 125 -12.96 -20.21 -17.80
CA LEU A 125 -12.23 -21.22 -17.05
C LEU A 125 -13.17 -22.20 -16.34
N PRO A 126 -12.95 -23.53 -16.45
CA PRO A 126 -13.68 -24.50 -15.65
C PRO A 126 -13.37 -24.31 -14.15
N PHE A 127 -14.41 -24.07 -13.34
CA PHE A 127 -14.28 -23.98 -11.89
C PHE A 127 -13.80 -25.31 -11.32
N THR A 128 -12.59 -25.34 -10.77
CA THR A 128 -12.07 -26.49 -10.02
C THR A 128 -12.15 -26.15 -8.53
N PRO A 129 -13.10 -26.74 -7.76
CA PRO A 129 -13.19 -26.48 -6.34
C PRO A 129 -11.92 -26.91 -5.61
N PRO A 130 -11.53 -26.22 -4.52
CA PRO A 130 -10.42 -26.68 -3.69
C PRO A 130 -10.74 -28.08 -3.13
N PRO A 131 -9.73 -28.93 -2.92
CA PRO A 131 -9.94 -30.24 -2.29
C PRO A 131 -10.58 -30.05 -0.91
N ALA A 132 -11.59 -30.86 -0.60
CA ALA A 132 -12.26 -30.80 0.69
C ALA A 132 -11.24 -30.99 1.82
N PRO A 133 -11.35 -30.21 2.93
CA PRO A 133 -10.45 -30.37 4.05
C PRO A 133 -10.59 -31.78 4.64
N GLY A 134 -9.54 -32.59 4.57
CA GLY A 134 -9.47 -33.92 5.20
C GLY A 134 -9.30 -35.13 4.27
N ALA A 135 -9.03 -34.95 2.97
CA ALA A 135 -8.66 -36.06 2.09
C ALA A 135 -7.13 -36.22 2.01
N ALA A 136 -6.55 -36.86 3.04
CA ALA A 136 -5.21 -37.46 3.02
C ALA A 136 -5.23 -38.73 3.89
#